data_AF-A0A1W1ZM09-F1
#
_entry.id   AF-A0A1W1ZM09-F1
#
_cell.length_a   1.000
_cell.length_b   1.000
_cell.length_c   1.000
_cell.angle_alpha   90.00
_cell.angle_beta   90.00
_cell.angle_gamma   90.00
#
_symmetry.space_group_name_H-M   'P 1'
#
loop_
_entity.id
_entity.type
_entity.pdbx_description
1 polymer ?
#
loop_
_entity_poly.entity_id
_entity_poly.type
_entity_poly.pdbx_seq_one_letter_code
_entity_poly.pdbx_strand_id
1 'polypeptide(L)'
;MTSRKGRVAALGFWAAAILPFASPLAAQSANGVGSPFELAFWQSVAGSEDPAVYDAYLQQYPSGTFAGLARAKAASLRKAVPVPATQAAIPTPPSPSLPSPTPPSQNPATTIAAAAHPEPAQVSSDAALLTELARSQELGASTSAVASAQGFALPPRPALTDVSDLALPASFCSTEQRNAFYELRYKPLLELARGNNAAAIAHMQKLQQAYDSYQLSRDPSPMNALAAEARDYQQQVAALTYSRQAAVVRQFDAIMALPIAACAVTVAAK
;
A
#
# COMPACT_ATOMS: atom_id res chain seq x y z
N MET A 1 12.50 74.02 3.81
CA MET A 1 11.42 74.61 4.65
C MET A 1 10.14 74.48 3.82
N THR A 2 9.04 73.83 4.18
CA THR A 2 8.45 73.40 5.45
C THR A 2 7.29 72.43 5.14
N SER A 3 7.36 71.23 5.70
CA SER A 3 6.30 70.51 6.43
C SER A 3 4.88 71.14 6.44
N ARG A 4 3.82 70.35 6.18
CA ARG A 4 2.85 69.88 7.20
C ARG A 4 1.62 69.14 6.58
N LYS A 5 1.52 67.86 6.93
CA LYS A 5 0.35 67.05 7.35
C LYS A 5 -1.06 67.34 6.78
N GLY A 6 -1.68 66.27 6.29
CA GLY A 6 -3.14 66.05 6.32
C GLY A 6 -3.45 64.56 6.21
N ARG A 7 -3.83 63.91 7.32
CA ARG A 7 -4.42 62.55 7.38
C ARG A 7 -5.92 62.67 7.12
N VAL A 8 -6.54 61.78 6.33
CA VAL A 8 -7.77 61.04 6.70
C VAL A 8 -7.79 59.72 5.92
N ALA A 9 -8.22 58.68 6.63
CA ALA A 9 -8.35 57.29 6.25
C ALA A 9 -9.34 57.03 5.11
N ALA A 10 -9.23 55.88 4.43
CA ALA A 10 -10.11 54.73 4.68
C ALA A 10 -10.02 53.67 3.57
N LEU A 11 -10.11 52.41 4.01
CA LEU A 11 -10.66 51.24 3.31
C LEU A 11 -9.78 50.54 2.26
N GLY A 12 -9.43 49.30 2.58
CA GLY A 12 -8.95 48.33 1.61
C GLY A 12 -8.04 47.25 2.17
N PHE A 13 -8.36 46.65 3.32
CA PHE A 13 -7.76 45.37 3.70
C PHE A 13 -8.22 44.31 2.70
N TRP A 14 -7.42 44.08 1.65
CA TRP A 14 -7.46 42.81 0.94
C TRP A 14 -6.57 41.83 1.71
N ALA A 15 -7.18 41.20 2.71
CA ALA A 15 -6.74 39.91 3.19
C ALA A 15 -7.00 38.88 2.08
N ALA A 16 -6.06 38.74 1.14
CA ALA A 16 -5.98 37.54 0.32
C ALA A 16 -5.44 36.44 1.23
N ALA A 17 -6.39 35.74 1.84
CA ALA A 17 -6.16 34.54 2.60
C ALA A 17 -5.23 33.60 1.83
N ILE A 18 -4.19 33.16 2.52
CA ILE A 18 -3.46 31.94 2.21
C ILE A 18 -4.50 30.82 2.19
N LEU A 19 -4.93 30.41 0.99
CA LEU A 19 -5.65 29.15 0.84
C LEU A 19 -4.67 28.05 1.28
N PRO A 20 -4.97 27.26 2.32
CA PRO A 20 -4.25 26.03 2.49
C PRO A 20 -4.50 25.22 1.22
N PHE A 21 -3.43 24.77 0.56
CA PHE A 21 -3.53 23.66 -0.38
C PHE A 21 -4.27 22.54 0.36
N ALA A 22 -5.55 22.38 0.05
CA ALA A 22 -6.32 21.24 0.47
C ALA A 22 -5.57 20.02 -0.06
N SER A 23 -5.04 19.22 0.86
CA SER A 23 -4.38 17.97 0.55
C SER A 23 -5.27 17.14 -0.38
N PRO A 24 -4.75 16.54 -1.45
CA PRO A 24 -5.53 15.72 -2.36
C PRO A 24 -5.75 14.34 -1.72
N LEU A 25 -6.39 14.28 -0.54
CA LEU A 25 -6.66 12.98 0.08
C LEU A 25 -7.83 12.25 -0.59
N ALA A 26 -8.72 12.97 -1.28
CA ALA A 26 -9.94 12.42 -1.88
C ALA A 26 -9.76 11.75 -3.26
N ALA A 27 -8.69 12.07 -4.02
CA ALA A 27 -8.47 11.49 -5.35
C ALA A 27 -7.86 10.07 -5.30
N GLN A 28 -7.33 9.66 -4.15
CA GLN A 28 -6.57 8.41 -3.99
C GLN A 28 -7.47 7.17 -3.98
N SER A 29 -8.71 7.32 -3.49
CA SER A 29 -9.69 6.23 -3.45
C SER A 29 -10.26 5.90 -4.83
N ALA A 30 -10.22 6.86 -5.78
CA ALA A 30 -10.75 6.67 -7.13
C ALA A 30 -9.80 5.87 -8.06
N ASN A 31 -8.49 5.88 -7.80
CA ASN A 31 -7.49 5.17 -8.63
C ASN A 31 -7.25 3.72 -8.19
N GLY A 32 -7.98 3.20 -7.21
CA GLY A 32 -7.80 1.83 -6.74
C GLY A 32 -6.51 1.59 -5.94
N VAL A 33 -5.98 2.61 -5.25
CA VAL A 33 -4.89 2.45 -4.28
C VAL A 33 -5.33 1.48 -3.18
N GLY A 34 -4.50 0.50 -2.87
CA GLY A 34 -4.76 -0.60 -1.94
C GLY A 34 -5.68 -1.70 -2.49
N SER A 35 -6.11 -1.61 -3.76
CA SER A 35 -7.04 -2.56 -4.35
C SER A 35 -6.33 -3.79 -4.96
N PRO A 36 -7.07 -4.89 -5.21
CA PRO A 36 -6.55 -6.04 -5.97
C PRO A 36 -6.01 -5.67 -7.36
N PHE A 37 -6.51 -4.61 -7.99
CA PHE A 37 -6.00 -4.11 -9.27
C PHE A 37 -4.60 -3.50 -9.13
N GLU A 38 -4.34 -2.75 -8.06
CA GLU A 38 -2.99 -2.27 -7.75
C GLU A 38 -2.05 -3.43 -7.49
N LEU A 39 -2.49 -4.46 -6.76
CA LEU A 39 -1.69 -5.65 -6.49
C LEU A 39 -1.34 -6.42 -7.76
N ALA A 40 -2.31 -6.64 -8.66
CA ALA A 40 -2.09 -7.31 -9.94
C ALA A 40 -1.12 -6.52 -10.82
N PHE A 41 -1.27 -5.19 -10.88
CA PHE A 41 -0.33 -4.33 -11.59
C PHE A 41 1.06 -4.43 -10.95
N TRP A 42 1.16 -4.30 -9.63
CA TRP A 42 2.41 -4.42 -8.90
C TRP A 42 3.11 -5.76 -9.18
N GLN A 43 2.38 -6.88 -9.18
CA GLN A 43 2.93 -8.19 -9.50
C GLN A 43 3.50 -8.26 -10.92
N SER A 44 2.87 -7.60 -11.89
CA SER A 44 3.40 -7.54 -13.27
C SER A 44 4.70 -6.73 -13.39
N VAL A 45 4.91 -5.75 -12.52
CA VAL A 45 6.07 -4.83 -12.59
C VAL A 45 7.19 -5.15 -11.59
N ALA A 46 6.89 -5.87 -10.50
CA ALA A 46 7.82 -6.06 -9.37
C ALA A 46 9.13 -6.76 -9.75
N GLY A 47 9.12 -7.58 -10.80
CA GLY A 47 10.28 -8.31 -11.32
C GLY A 47 10.99 -7.69 -12.52
N SER A 48 10.56 -6.51 -13.00
CA SER A 48 11.19 -5.85 -14.16
C SER A 48 12.58 -5.29 -13.81
N GLU A 49 13.51 -5.35 -14.75
CA GLU A 49 14.82 -4.67 -14.63
C GLU A 49 14.81 -3.29 -15.30
N ASP A 50 13.69 -2.89 -15.91
CA ASP A 50 13.53 -1.59 -16.55
C ASP A 50 12.98 -0.56 -15.55
N PRO A 51 13.73 0.53 -15.23
CA PRO A 51 13.25 1.59 -14.34
C PRO A 51 11.98 2.29 -14.85
N ALA A 52 11.74 2.34 -16.16
CA ALA A 52 10.56 2.99 -16.74
C ALA A 52 9.24 2.29 -16.33
N VAL A 53 9.30 0.97 -16.10
CA VAL A 53 8.13 0.19 -15.68
C VAL A 53 7.70 0.54 -14.24
N TYR A 54 8.66 0.88 -13.38
CA TYR A 54 8.37 1.37 -12.04
C TYR A 54 7.88 2.83 -12.05
N ASP A 55 8.34 3.66 -12.99
CA ASP A 55 7.81 5.01 -13.16
C ASP A 55 6.35 4.99 -13.63
N ALA A 56 5.99 4.08 -14.54
CA ALA A 56 4.61 3.89 -14.97
C ALA A 56 3.70 3.49 -13.78
N TYR A 57 4.18 2.60 -12.91
CA TYR A 57 3.49 2.29 -11.65
C TYR A 57 3.32 3.54 -10.76
N LEU A 58 4.36 4.37 -10.63
CA LEU A 58 4.30 5.60 -9.82
C LEU A 58 3.42 6.70 -10.42
N GLN A 59 3.26 6.75 -11.75
CA GLN A 59 2.34 7.67 -12.39
C GLN A 59 0.89 7.27 -12.14
N GLN A 60 0.60 5.96 -12.20
CA GLN A 60 -0.74 5.42 -11.97
C GLN A 60 -1.12 5.42 -10.47
N TYR A 61 -0.15 5.10 -9.61
CA TYR A 61 -0.31 4.98 -8.16
C TYR A 61 0.73 5.84 -7.41
N PRO A 62 0.66 7.18 -7.49
CA PRO A 62 1.67 8.09 -6.93
C PRO A 62 1.78 8.01 -5.40
N SER A 63 0.66 7.75 -4.73
CA SER A 63 0.55 7.43 -3.31
C SER A 63 0.12 5.98 -3.06
N GLY A 64 0.43 5.10 -4.02
CA GLY A 64 0.15 3.67 -3.97
C GLY A 64 0.79 2.93 -2.79
N THR A 65 0.25 1.77 -2.45
CA THR A 65 0.75 0.88 -1.38
C THR A 65 2.22 0.51 -1.61
N PHE A 66 2.62 0.34 -2.88
CA PHE A 66 3.99 0.00 -3.27
C PHE A 66 4.79 1.19 -3.80
N ALA A 67 4.28 2.43 -3.70
CA ALA A 67 4.93 3.62 -4.27
C ALA A 67 6.33 3.90 -3.68
N GLY A 68 6.50 3.67 -2.37
CA GLY A 68 7.84 3.80 -1.75
C GLY A 68 8.84 2.79 -2.31
N LEU A 69 8.39 1.56 -2.55
CA LEU A 69 9.19 0.46 -3.06
C LEU A 69 9.53 0.64 -4.55
N ALA A 70 8.56 1.04 -5.36
CA ALA A 70 8.77 1.35 -6.76
C ALA A 70 9.80 2.48 -6.95
N ARG A 71 9.72 3.54 -6.12
CA ARG A 71 10.74 4.61 -6.10
C ARG A 71 12.14 4.09 -5.76
N ALA A 72 12.24 3.23 -4.75
CA ALA A 72 13.52 2.65 -4.35
C ALA A 72 14.11 1.76 -5.47
N LYS A 73 13.29 0.91 -6.09
CA LYS A 73 13.69 0.04 -7.21
C LYS A 73 14.13 0.85 -8.44
N ALA A 74 13.33 1.82 -8.87
CA ALA A 74 13.67 2.70 -9.99
C ALA A 74 14.99 3.45 -9.75
N ALA A 75 15.21 3.97 -8.54
CA ALA A 75 16.45 4.65 -8.18
C ALA A 75 17.66 3.70 -8.19
N SER A 76 17.52 2.47 -7.70
CA SER A 76 18.60 1.48 -7.71
C SER A 76 18.96 1.03 -9.12
N LEU A 77 17.97 0.78 -9.99
CA LEU A 77 18.21 0.36 -11.37
C LEU A 77 18.87 1.46 -12.19
N ARG A 78 18.47 2.73 -12.01
CA ARG A 78 19.13 3.87 -12.66
C ARG A 78 20.58 4.08 -12.22
N LYS A 79 20.93 3.71 -10.99
CA LYS A 79 22.32 3.73 -10.51
C LYS A 79 23.14 2.55 -11.03
N ALA A 80 22.49 1.44 -11.40
CA ALA A 80 23.13 0.23 -11.87
C ALA A 80 23.37 0.19 -13.39
N VAL A 81 22.75 1.07 -14.17
CA VAL A 81 22.97 1.17 -15.63
C VAL A 81 24.09 2.20 -15.90
N PRO A 82 25.26 1.78 -16.44
CA PRO A 82 26.13 2.70 -17.16
C PRO A 82 25.37 3.11 -18.42
N VAL A 83 25.07 4.39 -18.58
CA VAL A 83 24.32 4.93 -19.72
C VAL A 83 25.23 4.94 -20.96
N PRO A 84 24.95 4.21 -22.05
CA PRO A 84 25.26 4.72 -23.38
C PRO A 84 24.13 5.67 -23.74
N ALA A 85 24.44 6.96 -23.84
CA ALA A 85 23.54 7.93 -24.39
C ALA A 85 23.26 7.60 -25.88
N THR A 86 22.06 7.96 -26.31
CA THR A 86 21.61 8.18 -27.71
C THR A 86 20.70 7.10 -28.30
N GLN A 87 19.39 7.31 -28.14
CA GLN A 87 18.39 7.23 -29.21
C GLN A 87 17.16 8.01 -28.72
N ALA A 88 17.09 9.30 -29.03
CA ALA A 88 16.44 9.83 -30.23
C ALA A 88 14.94 9.57 -30.22
N ALA A 89 14.21 10.64 -29.87
CA ALA A 89 12.77 10.75 -29.94
C ALA A 89 12.24 10.28 -31.29
N ILE A 90 11.30 9.33 -31.26
CA ILE A 90 10.42 9.04 -32.39
C ILE A 90 9.12 9.81 -32.13
N PRO A 91 8.65 10.65 -33.05
CA PRO A 91 7.45 11.46 -32.86
C PRO A 91 6.20 10.58 -32.84
N THR A 92 5.32 10.91 -31.90
CA THR A 92 3.97 10.36 -31.70
C THR A 92 3.12 10.54 -32.98
N PRO A 93 2.50 9.49 -33.54
CA PRO A 93 1.37 9.68 -34.43
C PRO A 93 0.14 10.17 -33.64
N PRO A 94 -0.71 11.05 -34.21
CA PRO A 94 -1.85 11.60 -33.50
C PRO A 94 -2.92 10.53 -33.23
N SER A 95 -3.33 10.39 -31.97
CA SER A 95 -4.53 9.65 -31.60
C SER A 95 -5.78 10.30 -32.22
N PRO A 96 -6.66 9.52 -32.87
CA PRO A 96 -7.97 10.01 -33.28
C PRO A 96 -8.85 10.22 -32.03
N SER A 97 -9.37 11.43 -31.87
CA SER A 97 -10.32 11.78 -30.81
C SER A 97 -11.65 11.08 -31.09
N LEU A 98 -12.03 10.12 -30.24
CA LEU A 98 -13.40 9.61 -30.21
C LEU A 98 -14.31 10.62 -29.49
N PRO A 99 -15.56 10.81 -29.95
CA PRO A 99 -16.50 11.76 -29.36
C PRO A 99 -16.93 11.33 -27.96
N SER A 100 -16.92 12.28 -27.02
CA SER A 100 -17.47 12.10 -25.67
C SER A 100 -18.99 11.87 -25.74
N PRO A 101 -19.56 10.89 -25.01
CA PRO A 101 -21.00 10.81 -24.84
C PRO A 101 -21.49 11.95 -23.94
N THR A 102 -22.48 12.67 -24.46
CA THR A 102 -23.21 13.75 -23.81
C THR A 102 -23.97 13.24 -22.58
N PRO A 103 -23.84 13.86 -21.40
CA PRO A 103 -24.79 13.65 -20.30
C PRO A 103 -26.10 14.42 -20.58
N PRO A 104 -27.29 13.83 -20.41
CA PRO A 104 -28.53 14.59 -20.47
C PRO A 104 -28.68 15.50 -19.25
N SER A 105 -28.87 16.80 -19.53
CA SER A 105 -29.28 17.82 -18.57
C SER A 105 -30.79 17.75 -18.27
N GLN A 106 -31.13 17.86 -16.98
CA GLN A 106 -32.15 18.71 -16.32
C GLN A 106 -33.58 18.74 -16.94
N ASN A 107 -34.69 18.57 -16.22
CA ASN A 107 -35.21 19.28 -15.02
C ASN A 107 -36.62 18.68 -14.66
N PRO A 108 -37.43 19.17 -13.68
CA PRO A 108 -37.22 20.29 -12.74
C PRO A 108 -37.47 19.97 -11.26
N ALA A 109 -37.03 20.94 -10.46
CA ALA A 109 -37.23 21.12 -9.04
C ALA A 109 -38.69 20.99 -8.57
N THR A 110 -38.87 20.28 -7.46
CA THR A 110 -39.96 20.54 -6.50
C THR A 110 -39.36 21.22 -5.28
N THR A 111 -39.78 22.46 -5.07
CA THR A 111 -39.55 23.28 -3.89
C THR A 111 -40.02 22.57 -2.62
N ILE A 112 -39.14 22.42 -1.64
CA ILE A 112 -39.57 22.40 -0.23
C ILE A 112 -38.72 23.42 0.52
N ALA A 113 -39.45 24.29 1.21
CA ALA A 113 -39.01 25.53 1.82
C ALA A 113 -37.96 25.32 2.92
N ALA A 114 -37.07 26.30 2.98
CA ALA A 114 -36.19 26.54 4.11
C ALA A 114 -37.01 26.81 5.38
N ALA A 115 -36.74 26.04 6.43
CA ALA A 115 -36.94 26.46 7.80
C ALA A 115 -35.61 26.29 8.52
N ALA A 116 -34.95 27.42 8.76
CA ALA A 116 -33.84 27.54 9.69
C ALA A 116 -34.29 27.09 11.08
N HIS A 117 -33.46 26.30 11.77
CA HIS A 117 -33.29 26.33 13.22
C HIS A 117 -31.88 25.82 13.58
N PRO A 118 -31.32 26.28 14.71
CA PRO A 118 -29.89 26.29 14.97
C PRO A 118 -29.36 24.96 15.51
N GLU A 119 -28.06 24.76 15.33
CA GLU A 119 -27.24 23.79 16.06
C GLU A 119 -27.44 23.92 17.58
N PRO A 120 -27.50 22.79 18.29
CA PRO A 120 -26.40 22.56 19.21
C PRO A 120 -25.98 21.08 19.30
N ALA A 121 -24.68 20.86 19.05
CA ALA A 121 -23.84 19.87 19.73
C ALA A 121 -24.18 18.37 19.67
N GLN A 122 -23.19 17.58 20.12
CA GLN A 122 -23.24 16.16 20.53
C GLN A 122 -22.70 15.14 19.50
N VAL A 123 -21.38 14.97 19.49
CA VAL A 123 -20.53 13.79 19.86
C VAL A 123 -21.16 12.37 19.96
N SER A 124 -22.40 12.15 19.54
CA SER A 124 -23.13 10.87 19.55
C SER A 124 -23.05 10.15 18.18
N SER A 125 -22.70 10.88 17.13
CA SER A 125 -22.62 10.33 15.77
C SER A 125 -21.54 9.27 15.64
N ASP A 126 -20.35 9.48 16.23
CA ASP A 126 -19.24 8.55 16.04
C ASP A 126 -19.50 7.21 16.72
N ALA A 127 -20.11 7.21 17.90
CA ALA A 127 -20.50 5.97 18.59
C ALA A 127 -21.63 5.23 17.85
N ALA A 128 -22.62 5.95 17.33
CA ALA A 128 -23.69 5.37 16.51
C ALA A 128 -23.15 4.83 15.18
N LEU A 129 -22.22 5.55 14.54
CA LEU A 129 -21.56 5.13 13.31
C LEU A 129 -20.66 3.91 13.54
N LEU A 130 -19.90 3.88 14.64
CA LEU A 130 -19.10 2.73 15.07
C LEU A 130 -19.99 1.52 15.38
N THR A 131 -21.16 1.74 15.98
CA THR A 131 -22.14 0.67 16.25
C THR A 131 -22.76 0.13 14.95
N GLU A 132 -23.07 1.00 13.99
CA GLU A 132 -23.59 0.61 12.67
C GLU A 132 -22.52 -0.10 11.82
N LEU A 133 -21.26 0.34 11.91
CA LEU A 133 -20.09 -0.32 11.31
C LEU A 133 -19.83 -1.70 11.93
N ALA A 134 -19.94 -1.83 13.26
CA ALA A 134 -19.81 -3.12 13.95
C ALA A 134 -20.95 -4.08 13.54
N ARG A 135 -22.19 -3.57 13.45
CA ARG A 135 -23.34 -4.33 12.96
C ARG A 135 -23.18 -4.77 11.51
N SER A 136 -22.57 -3.94 10.67
CA SER A 136 -22.24 -4.26 9.28
C SER A 136 -21.18 -5.36 9.17
N GLN A 137 -20.22 -5.43 10.11
CA GLN A 137 -19.25 -6.52 10.20
C GLN A 137 -19.89 -7.83 10.70
N GLU A 138 -20.85 -7.77 11.62
CA GLU A 138 -21.63 -8.94 12.07
C GLU A 138 -22.51 -9.53 10.96
N LEU A 139 -23.05 -8.70 10.07
CA LEU A 139 -23.73 -9.17 8.85
C LEU A 139 -22.77 -9.96 7.94
N GLY A 140 -21.52 -9.50 7.79
CA GLY A 140 -20.47 -10.25 7.08
C GLY A 140 -20.16 -11.62 7.71
N ALA A 141 -20.01 -11.67 9.04
CA ALA A 141 -19.85 -12.93 9.76
C ALA A 141 -21.06 -13.87 9.59
N SER A 142 -22.27 -13.30 9.56
CA SER A 142 -23.52 -14.03 9.31
C SER A 142 -23.56 -14.59 7.88
N THR A 143 -23.05 -13.87 6.87
CA THR A 143 -22.94 -14.40 5.50
C THR A 143 -21.98 -15.58 5.39
N SER A 144 -20.85 -15.56 6.12
CA SER A 144 -19.93 -16.71 6.17
C SER A 144 -20.54 -17.94 6.84
N ALA A 145 -21.31 -17.75 7.92
CA ALA A 145 -22.02 -18.85 8.58
C ALA A 145 -23.12 -19.44 7.68
N VAL A 146 -23.88 -18.60 6.97
CA VAL A 146 -24.93 -19.02 6.03
C VAL A 146 -24.35 -19.75 4.82
N ALA A 147 -23.25 -19.25 4.24
CA ALA A 147 -22.60 -19.91 3.12
C ALA A 147 -22.00 -21.28 3.52
N SER A 148 -21.44 -21.38 4.73
CA SER A 148 -20.94 -22.65 5.29
C SER A 148 -22.06 -23.70 5.43
N ALA A 149 -23.26 -23.28 5.85
CA ALA A 149 -24.42 -24.17 5.95
C ALA A 149 -24.93 -24.66 4.57
N GLN A 150 -24.59 -23.95 3.49
CA GLN A 150 -24.96 -24.28 2.11
C GLN A 150 -23.87 -25.06 1.36
N GLY A 151 -22.84 -25.53 2.07
CA GLY A 151 -21.76 -26.34 1.51
C GLY A 151 -20.65 -25.54 0.80
N PHE A 152 -20.68 -24.20 0.87
CA PHE A 152 -19.55 -23.36 0.46
C PHE A 152 -18.49 -23.34 1.57
N ALA A 153 -17.21 -23.45 1.19
CA ALA A 153 -16.10 -23.36 2.12
C ALA A 153 -15.00 -22.45 1.57
N LEU A 154 -14.47 -21.58 2.43
CA LEU A 154 -13.33 -20.74 2.09
C LEU A 154 -12.06 -21.60 1.92
N PRO A 155 -11.18 -21.27 0.95
CA PRO A 155 -9.84 -21.85 0.90
C PRO A 155 -9.13 -21.66 2.26
N PRO A 156 -8.51 -22.71 2.82
CA PRO A 156 -7.82 -22.58 4.11
C PRO A 156 -6.58 -21.68 3.99
N ARG A 157 -6.35 -20.85 5.01
CA ARG A 157 -5.14 -20.01 5.10
C ARG A 157 -3.88 -20.86 5.19
N PRO A 158 -2.76 -20.45 4.57
CA PRO A 158 -1.49 -21.16 4.70
C PRO A 158 -0.94 -20.99 6.12
N ALA A 159 -0.28 -22.03 6.62
CA ALA A 159 0.51 -21.92 7.83
C ALA A 159 1.80 -21.15 7.53
N LEU A 160 2.03 -20.06 8.25
CA LEU A 160 3.24 -19.25 8.14
C LEU A 160 4.19 -19.58 9.28
N THR A 161 5.48 -19.55 9.01
CA THR A 161 6.50 -19.75 10.05
C THR A 161 6.86 -18.42 10.70
N ASP A 162 7.16 -18.41 11.99
CA ASP A 162 7.66 -17.19 12.64
C ASP A 162 9.02 -16.78 12.06
N VAL A 163 9.14 -15.50 11.71
CA VAL A 163 10.37 -14.88 11.18
C VAL A 163 10.77 -13.77 12.13
N SER A 164 11.53 -14.16 13.16
CA SER A 164 12.09 -13.25 14.15
C SER A 164 13.38 -12.60 13.66
N ASP A 165 13.66 -11.39 14.16
CA ASP A 165 14.86 -10.64 13.80
C ASP A 165 16.15 -11.33 14.28
N LEU A 166 17.23 -11.21 13.50
CA LEU A 166 18.52 -11.77 13.90
C LEU A 166 19.12 -10.97 15.05
N ALA A 167 19.51 -11.65 16.12
CA ALA A 167 20.35 -11.07 17.15
C ALA A 167 21.74 -10.78 16.56
N LEU A 168 22.08 -9.50 16.41
CA LEU A 168 23.35 -9.05 15.88
C LEU A 168 24.39 -8.92 17.02
N PRO A 169 25.61 -9.45 16.85
CA PRO A 169 26.69 -9.22 17.80
C PRO A 169 27.19 -7.77 17.71
N ALA A 170 27.90 -7.29 18.74
CA ALA A 170 28.51 -5.94 18.71
C ALA A 170 29.66 -5.83 17.70
N SER A 171 30.35 -6.93 17.41
CA SER A 171 31.43 -7.04 16.44
C SER A 171 31.59 -8.49 15.96
N PHE A 172 32.28 -8.69 14.85
CA PHE A 172 32.76 -10.01 14.42
C PHE A 172 34.25 -10.16 14.72
N CYS A 173 34.68 -11.36 15.12
CA CYS A 173 36.09 -11.66 15.39
C CYS A 173 36.93 -11.70 14.12
N SER A 174 36.33 -12.07 12.98
CA SER A 174 36.98 -12.12 11.68
C SER A 174 35.98 -12.03 10.52
N THR A 175 36.49 -11.85 9.30
CA THR A 175 35.67 -11.86 8.07
C THR A 175 35.02 -13.22 7.86
N GLU A 176 35.73 -14.31 8.15
CA GLU A 176 35.23 -15.68 8.03
C GLU A 176 34.05 -15.91 8.96
N GLN A 177 34.10 -15.37 10.19
CA GLN A 177 32.98 -15.46 11.12
C GLN A 177 31.74 -14.69 10.64
N ARG A 178 31.92 -13.48 10.09
CA ARG A 178 30.82 -12.71 9.48
C ARG A 178 30.22 -13.47 8.29
N ASN A 179 31.05 -14.05 7.43
CA ASN A 179 30.60 -14.84 6.28
C ASN A 179 29.83 -16.09 6.76
N ALA A 180 30.31 -16.78 7.80
CA ALA A 180 29.60 -17.91 8.40
C ALA A 180 28.25 -17.48 9.00
N PHE A 181 28.17 -16.33 9.67
CA PHE A 181 26.89 -15.77 10.15
C PHE A 181 25.93 -15.51 8.99
N TYR A 182 26.42 -14.93 7.90
CA TYR A 182 25.62 -14.70 6.70
C TYR A 182 25.06 -16.00 6.09
N GLU A 183 25.91 -17.01 5.90
CA GLU A 183 25.51 -18.30 5.31
C GLU A 183 24.60 -19.12 6.22
N LEU A 184 24.90 -19.19 7.51
CA LEU A 184 24.24 -20.12 8.44
C LEU A 184 23.05 -19.51 9.19
N ARG A 185 22.96 -18.18 9.28
CA ARG A 185 21.89 -17.50 10.03
C ARG A 185 21.04 -16.62 9.14
N TYR A 186 21.66 -15.74 8.37
CA TYR A 186 20.93 -14.75 7.57
C TYR A 186 20.20 -15.37 6.37
N LYS A 187 20.91 -16.12 5.52
CA LYS A 187 20.33 -16.75 4.33
C LYS A 187 19.13 -17.65 4.65
N PRO A 188 19.19 -18.57 5.63
CA PRO A 188 18.03 -19.40 5.99
C PRO A 188 16.82 -18.59 6.45
N LEU A 189 17.04 -17.51 7.23
CA LEU A 189 15.95 -16.65 7.68
C LEU A 189 15.32 -15.88 6.50
N LEU A 190 16.12 -15.43 5.55
CA LEU A 190 15.64 -14.75 4.35
C LEU A 190 14.81 -15.69 3.47
N GLU A 191 15.25 -16.94 3.29
CA GLU A 191 14.48 -17.95 2.55
C GLU A 191 13.16 -18.28 3.25
N LEU A 192 13.15 -18.35 4.58
CA LEU A 192 11.90 -18.52 5.34
C LEU A 192 10.93 -17.36 5.11
N ALA A 193 11.42 -16.12 5.15
CA ALA A 193 10.61 -14.94 4.90
C ALA A 193 10.05 -14.91 3.47
N ARG A 194 10.87 -15.30 2.47
CA ARG A 194 10.44 -15.45 1.07
C ARG A 194 9.39 -16.54 0.91
N GLY A 195 9.56 -17.68 1.58
CA GLY A 195 8.59 -18.78 1.59
C GLY A 195 7.24 -18.34 2.14
N ASN A 196 7.22 -17.60 3.25
CA ASN A 196 5.99 -17.02 3.80
C ASN A 196 5.31 -16.05 2.82
N ASN A 197 6.08 -15.16 2.17
CA ASN A 197 5.53 -14.23 1.19
C ASN A 197 4.95 -14.96 -0.03
N ALA A 198 5.66 -15.97 -0.54
CA ALA A 198 5.18 -16.82 -1.63
C ALA A 198 3.88 -17.56 -1.26
N ALA A 199 3.79 -18.08 -0.03
CA ALA A 199 2.57 -18.73 0.47
C ALA A 199 1.38 -17.76 0.55
N ALA A 200 1.62 -16.51 0.98
CA ALA A 200 0.58 -15.48 1.02
C ALA A 200 0.09 -15.11 -0.38
N ILE A 201 1.00 -14.94 -1.35
CA ILE A 201 0.64 -14.68 -2.76
C ILE A 201 -0.17 -15.86 -3.33
N ALA A 202 0.28 -17.09 -3.10
CA ALA A 202 -0.41 -18.28 -3.58
C ALA A 202 -1.82 -18.41 -2.98
N HIS A 203 -2.01 -18.00 -1.73
CA HIS A 203 -3.34 -17.98 -1.11
C HIS A 203 -4.28 -16.95 -1.75
N MET A 204 -3.79 -15.73 -2.02
CA MET A 204 -4.56 -14.72 -2.74
C MET A 204 -4.97 -15.19 -4.14
N GLN A 205 -4.10 -15.92 -4.84
CA GLN A 205 -4.43 -16.54 -6.12
C GLN A 205 -5.52 -17.61 -5.99
N LYS A 206 -5.48 -18.44 -4.94
CA LYS A 206 -6.54 -19.43 -4.66
C LYS A 206 -7.89 -18.76 -4.37
N LEU A 207 -7.90 -17.66 -3.62
CA LEU A 207 -9.12 -16.88 -3.37
C LEU A 207 -9.69 -16.30 -4.66
N GLN A 208 -8.83 -15.77 -5.55
CA GLN A 208 -9.26 -15.27 -6.86
C GLN A 208 -9.85 -16.40 -7.73
N GLN A 209 -9.17 -17.54 -7.83
CA GLN A 209 -9.65 -18.71 -8.59
C GLN A 209 -11.01 -19.21 -8.07
N ALA A 210 -11.17 -19.25 -6.75
CA ALA A 210 -12.45 -19.56 -6.12
C ALA A 210 -13.52 -18.52 -6.48
N TYR A 211 -13.20 -17.23 -6.44
CA TYR A 211 -14.14 -16.15 -6.80
C TYR A 211 -14.62 -16.29 -8.24
N ASP A 212 -13.69 -16.55 -9.16
CA ASP A 212 -13.96 -16.72 -10.58
C ASP A 212 -14.91 -17.89 -10.85
N SER A 213 -14.78 -18.99 -10.08
CA SER A 213 -15.67 -20.15 -10.19
C SER A 213 -17.15 -19.86 -9.85
N TYR A 214 -17.42 -18.80 -9.08
CA TYR A 214 -18.77 -18.42 -8.67
C TYR A 214 -19.35 -17.24 -9.47
N GLN A 215 -18.63 -16.66 -10.43
CA GLN A 215 -19.09 -15.48 -11.19
C GLN A 215 -20.42 -15.68 -11.94
N LEU A 216 -20.75 -16.91 -12.31
CA LEU A 216 -22.01 -17.26 -13.00
C LEU A 216 -23.11 -17.76 -12.05
N SER A 217 -22.82 -17.84 -10.75
CA SER A 217 -23.79 -18.23 -9.73
C SER A 217 -24.88 -17.16 -9.57
N ARG A 218 -26.12 -17.58 -9.30
CA ARG A 218 -27.21 -16.66 -8.95
C ARG A 218 -27.14 -16.18 -7.50
N ASP A 219 -26.41 -16.91 -6.64
CA ASP A 219 -26.23 -16.55 -5.24
C ASP A 219 -24.94 -15.71 -5.06
N PRO A 220 -25.03 -14.46 -4.58
CA PRO A 220 -23.87 -13.62 -4.34
C PRO A 220 -23.10 -13.97 -3.06
N SER A 221 -23.64 -14.81 -2.18
CA SER A 221 -23.08 -15.06 -0.84
C SER A 221 -21.65 -15.62 -0.88
N PRO A 222 -21.31 -16.64 -1.72
CA PRO A 222 -19.93 -17.13 -1.85
C PRO A 222 -18.94 -16.07 -2.32
N MET A 223 -19.33 -15.24 -3.30
CA MET A 223 -18.47 -14.19 -3.84
C MET A 223 -18.22 -13.08 -2.82
N ASN A 224 -19.25 -12.70 -2.06
CA ASN A 224 -19.13 -11.73 -0.98
C ASN A 224 -18.19 -12.25 0.14
N ALA A 225 -18.33 -13.52 0.53
CA ALA A 225 -17.46 -14.15 1.52
C ALA A 225 -15.99 -14.23 1.05
N LEU A 226 -15.75 -14.63 -0.21
CA LEU A 226 -14.40 -14.66 -0.79
C LEU A 226 -13.77 -13.27 -0.87
N ALA A 227 -14.56 -12.26 -1.27
CA ALA A 227 -14.08 -10.89 -1.36
C ALA A 227 -13.81 -10.27 0.03
N ALA A 228 -14.55 -10.66 1.07
CA ALA A 228 -14.28 -10.28 2.45
C ALA A 228 -12.98 -10.94 2.95
N GLU A 229 -12.86 -12.27 2.81
CA GLU A 229 -11.67 -13.01 3.22
C GLU A 229 -10.40 -12.50 2.51
N ALA A 230 -10.47 -12.21 1.20
CA ALA A 230 -9.33 -11.65 0.46
C ALA A 230 -8.88 -10.29 0.99
N ARG A 231 -9.83 -9.41 1.37
CA ARG A 231 -9.50 -8.11 1.97
C ARG A 231 -8.84 -8.28 3.34
N ASP A 232 -9.44 -9.11 4.19
CA ASP A 232 -8.94 -9.36 5.54
C ASP A 232 -7.55 -10.01 5.50
N TYR A 233 -7.36 -11.01 4.65
CA TYR A 233 -6.08 -11.68 4.46
C TYR A 233 -5.01 -10.72 3.92
N GLN A 234 -5.36 -9.88 2.94
CA GLN A 234 -4.44 -8.90 2.38
C GLN A 234 -3.93 -7.94 3.46
N GLN A 235 -4.83 -7.40 4.29
CA GLN A 235 -4.50 -6.43 5.33
C GLN A 235 -3.73 -7.04 6.49
N GLN A 236 -4.19 -8.20 6.97
CA GLN A 236 -3.67 -8.80 8.20
C GLN A 236 -2.46 -9.70 7.97
N VAL A 237 -2.31 -10.31 6.79
CA VAL A 237 -1.32 -11.38 6.57
C VAL A 237 -0.37 -11.04 5.44
N ALA A 238 -0.87 -10.72 4.25
CA ALA A 238 -0.03 -10.47 3.08
C ALA A 238 0.86 -9.23 3.25
N ALA A 239 0.29 -8.13 3.75
CA ALA A 239 1.05 -6.91 4.02
C ALA A 239 2.13 -7.14 5.11
N LEU A 240 1.78 -7.85 6.19
CA LEU A 240 2.73 -8.16 7.26
C LEU A 240 3.87 -9.06 6.78
N THR A 241 3.58 -10.12 6.04
CA THR A 241 4.63 -11.02 5.49
C THR A 241 5.57 -10.30 4.54
N TYR A 242 5.05 -9.43 3.68
CA TYR A 242 5.88 -8.58 2.82
C TYR A 242 6.79 -7.66 3.64
N SER A 243 6.24 -6.96 4.64
CA SER A 243 7.01 -6.05 5.49
C SER A 243 8.10 -6.77 6.29
N ARG A 244 7.83 -8.00 6.76
CA ARG A 244 8.81 -8.85 7.45
C ARG A 244 9.96 -9.27 6.54
N GLN A 245 9.69 -9.71 5.32
CA GLN A 245 10.76 -10.01 4.35
C GLN A 245 11.62 -8.77 4.08
N ALA A 246 11.00 -7.60 3.88
CA ALA A 246 11.74 -6.35 3.69
C ALA A 246 12.60 -5.98 4.92
N ALA A 247 12.13 -6.26 6.14
CA ALA A 247 12.91 -6.07 7.36
C ALA A 247 14.14 -6.98 7.41
N VAL A 248 13.99 -8.26 7.07
CA VAL A 248 15.14 -9.20 6.98
C VAL A 248 16.13 -8.72 5.92
N VAL A 249 15.68 -8.25 4.75
CA VAL A 249 16.59 -7.70 3.73
C VAL A 249 17.40 -6.52 4.30
N ARG A 250 16.78 -5.59 5.03
CA ARG A 250 17.48 -4.45 5.65
C ARG A 250 18.51 -4.85 6.72
N GLN A 251 18.38 -6.03 7.35
CA GLN A 251 19.37 -6.50 8.32
C GLN A 251 20.72 -6.85 7.66
N PHE A 252 20.76 -7.08 6.35
CA PHE A 252 22.01 -7.29 5.64
C PHE A 252 22.97 -6.11 5.81
N ASP A 253 22.45 -4.89 5.64
CA ASP A 253 23.25 -3.67 5.79
C ASP A 253 23.80 -3.53 7.22
N ALA A 254 22.97 -3.87 8.22
CA ALA A 254 23.39 -3.88 9.61
C ALA A 254 24.49 -4.91 9.87
N ILE A 255 24.38 -6.13 9.32
CA ILE A 255 25.42 -7.18 9.43
C ILE A 255 26.73 -6.72 8.79
N MET A 256 26.68 -6.06 7.63
CA MET A 256 27.87 -5.61 6.92
C MET A 256 28.52 -4.39 7.55
N ALA A 257 27.76 -3.56 8.26
CA ALA A 257 28.25 -2.40 9.00
C ALA A 257 28.93 -2.76 10.34
N LEU A 258 28.76 -3.98 10.86
CA LEU A 258 29.38 -4.39 12.11
C LEU A 258 30.92 -4.44 11.98
N PRO A 259 31.65 -3.89 12.97
CA PRO A 259 33.10 -3.87 12.93
C PRO A 259 33.67 -5.28 13.08
N ILE A 260 34.80 -5.51 12.41
CA ILE A 260 35.63 -6.69 12.65
C ILE A 260 36.70 -6.31 13.67
N ALA A 261 36.66 -6.91 14.85
CA ALA A 261 37.60 -6.64 15.94
C ALA A 261 38.10 -7.96 16.52
N ALA A 262 39.40 -8.06 16.78
CA ALA A 262 39.98 -9.26 17.37
C ALA A 262 39.31 -9.57 18.72
N CYS A 263 38.69 -10.75 18.82
CA CYS A 263 38.04 -11.18 20.06
C CYS A 263 39.09 -11.63 21.07
N ALA A 264 38.95 -11.19 22.33
CA ALA A 264 39.70 -11.76 23.43
C ALA A 264 39.19 -13.18 23.69
N VAL A 265 39.84 -14.18 23.07
CA VAL A 265 39.61 -15.58 23.42
C VAL A 265 40.26 -15.80 24.78
N THR A 266 39.49 -15.64 25.86
CA THR A 266 39.92 -16.11 27.17
C THR A 266 39.96 -17.63 27.10
N VAL A 267 41.14 -18.18 26.79
CA VAL A 267 41.40 -19.61 26.97
C VAL A 267 41.30 -19.86 28.47
N ALA A 268 40.21 -20.49 28.90
CA ALA A 268 40.10 -20.95 30.28
C ALA A 268 41.26 -21.91 30.55
N ALA A 269 42.24 -21.46 31.33
CA ALA A 269 43.33 -22.30 31.79
C ALA A 269 42.72 -23.43 32.65
N LYS A 270 43.03 -24.66 32.26
CA LYS A 270 42.57 -25.89 32.90
C LYS A 270 43.30 -26.13 34.22
#